data_AF-A0A7X7D735-F1
#
_entry.id   AF-A0A7X7D735-F1
#
_cell.length_a   1.000
_cell.length_b   1.000
_cell.length_c   1.000
_cell.angle_alpha   90.00
_cell.angle_beta   90.00
_cell.angle_gamma   90.00
#
_symmetry.space_group_name_H-M   'P 1'
#
loop_
_entity.id
_entity.type
_entity.pdbx_description
1 polymer ?
#
loop_
_entity_poly.entity_id
_entity_poly.type
_entity_poly.pdbx_seq_one_letter_code
_entity_poly.pdbx_strand_id
1 'polypeptide(L)' 'MTPQPPPGWYLDPGGSSHQRWWDGKTWTEHLR' A
#
# COMPACT_ATOMS: atom_id res chain seq x y z
N MET A 1 15.64 9.51 8.33
CA MET A 1 14.56 8.52 8.52
C MET A 1 13.45 8.92 7.58
N THR A 2 13.20 8.17 6.51
CA THR A 2 12.07 8.48 5.60
C THR A 2 10.76 8.18 6.33
N PRO A 3 9.83 9.13 6.46
CA PRO A 3 8.55 8.85 7.07
C PRO A 3 7.80 7.80 6.23
N GLN A 4 7.26 6.78 6.89
CA GLN A 4 6.40 5.81 6.22
C GLN A 4 5.14 6.51 5.72
N PRO A 5 4.62 6.14 4.53
CA PRO A 5 3.38 6.71 4.04
C PRO A 5 2.23 6.44 5.03
N PRO A 6 1.26 7.36 5.15
CA PRO A 6 0.10 7.16 6.00
C PRO A 6 -0.76 6.00 5.50
N PRO A 7 -1.65 5.45 6.33
CA PRO A 7 -2.54 4.37 5.90
C PRO A 7 -3.44 4.83 4.73
N GLY A 8 -3.58 4.01 3.70
CA GLY A 8 -4.30 4.39 2.48
C GLY A 8 -4.22 3.39 1.34
N TRP A 9 -4.92 3.70 0.24
CA TRP A 9 -4.81 2.95 -1.01
C TRP A 9 -3.65 3.50 -1.84
N TYR A 10 -2.77 2.61 -2.27
CA TYR A 10 -1.60 2.93 -3.08
C TYR A 10 -1.43 1.88 -4.17
N LEU A 11 -0.75 2.22 -5.26
CA LEU A 11 -0.46 1.25 -6.32
C LEU A 11 0.36 0.09 -5.76
N ASP A 12 -0.02 -1.14 -6.12
CA ASP A 12 0.71 -2.33 -5.70
C ASP A 12 2.16 -2.29 -6.23
N PRO A 13 3.18 -2.24 -5.36
CA PRO A 13 4.57 -2.25 -5.79
C PRO A 13 4.96 -3.58 -6.45
N GLY A 14 4.16 -4.63 -6.28
CA GLY A 14 4.30 -5.91 -6.99
C GLY A 14 4.02 -5.83 -8.50
N GLY A 15 3.60 -4.68 -9.02
CA GLY A 15 3.33 -4.48 -10.44
C GLY A 15 1.91 -4.82 -10.87
N SER A 16 1.01 -5.12 -9.93
CA SER A 16 -0.41 -5.19 -10.25
C SER A 16 -0.93 -3.80 -10.58
N SER A 17 -1.78 -3.69 -11.60
CA SER A 17 -2.51 -2.44 -11.93
C SER A 17 -3.58 -2.07 -10.90
N HIS A 18 -3.71 -2.86 -9.82
CA HIS A 18 -4.63 -2.62 -8.70
C HIS A 18 -3.98 -1.78 -7.60
N GLN A 19 -4.83 -1.10 -6.85
CA GLN A 19 -4.43 -0.44 -5.61
C GLN A 19 -4.47 -1.46 -4.47
N ARG A 20 -3.41 -1.51 -3.68
CA ARG A 20 -3.34 -2.30 -2.44
C ARG A 20 -3.45 -1.37 -1.24
N TRP A 21 -4.04 -1.87 -0.15
CA TRP A 21 -4.11 -1.10 1.09
C TRP A 21 -2.81 -1.17 1.88
N TRP A 22 -2.30 -0.01 2.29
CA TRP A 22 -1.18 0.14 3.21
C TRP A 22 -1.73 0.52 4.59
N ASP A 23 -1.33 -0.20 5.64
CA ASP A 23 -1.81 0.07 7.01
C ASP A 23 -0.99 1.12 7.77
N GLY A 24 0.12 1.59 7.19
CA GLY A 24 1.11 2.43 7.88
C GLY A 24 2.40 1.67 8.21
N LYS A 25 2.34 0.33 8.30
CA LYS A 25 3.51 -0.54 8.55
C LYS A 25 3.71 -1.60 7.49
N THR A 26 2.63 -2.18 6.96
CA THR A 26 2.68 -3.26 5.98
C THR A 26 1.60 -3.10 4.90
N TRP A 27 1.81 -3.82 3.80
CA TRP A 27 0.82 -3.96 2.75
C TRP A 27 -0.13 -5.10 3.09
N THR A 28 -1.43 -4.86 3.03
CA THR A 28 -2.44 -5.90 3.32
C THR A 28 -2.90 -6.60 2.04
N GLU A 29 -3.74 -7.63 2.19
CA GLU A 29 -4.30 -8.38 1.06
C GLU A 29 -5.52 -7.70 0.42
N HIS A 30 -5.98 -6.56 0.96
CA HIS A 30 -7.08 -5.81 0.35
C HIS A 30 -6.61 -5.13 -0.94
N LEU A 31 -7.29 -5.42 -2.04
CA LEU A 31 -7.04 -4.89 -3.39
C LEU A 31 -8.28 -4.16 -3.91
N ARG A 32 -8.07 -3.10 -4.71
CA ARG A 32 -9.11 -2.30 -5.38
C ARG A 32 -8.73 -1.97 -6.82
#